data_AF-A0A2P2J5U8-F1
#
_entry.id   AF-A0A2P2J5U8-F1
#
_cell.length_a   1.000
_cell.length_b   1.000
_cell.length_c   1.000
_cell.angle_alpha   90.00
_cell.angle_beta   90.00
_cell.angle_gamma   90.00
#
_symmetry.space_group_name_H-M   'P 1'
#
loop_
_entity.id
_entity.type
_entity.pdbx_description
1 polymer ?
#
loop_
_entity_poly.entity_id
_entity_poly.type
_entity_poly.pdbx_seq_one_letter_code
_entity_poly.pdbx_strand_id
1 'polypeptide(L)'
;MKNASFGPPFALIQGTLEAQGTTFKKIPKEVCPIIRKGSVAWVDSGPEFFVSLANHQEWKNAYTVFGSVLPEDMHIAEKISLLPTRSDIWSNINVTVLEKPVPLTVRRIKTSLTNLKSD
;
A
#
# COMPACT_ATOMS: atom_id res chain seq x y z
N MET A 1 -6.79 22.30 21.09
CA MET A 1 -6.81 21.25 20.06
C MET A 1 -6.62 19.91 20.75
N LYS A 2 -7.66 19.08 20.79
CA LYS A 2 -7.61 17.75 21.42
C LYS A 2 -6.87 16.80 20.49
N ASN A 3 -5.91 16.09 21.06
CA ASN A 3 -5.13 15.01 20.47
C ASN A 3 -5.98 14.18 19.50
N ALA A 4 -5.71 14.30 18.20
CA ALA A 4 -6.12 13.27 17.28
C ALA A 4 -5.41 12.01 17.77
N SER A 5 -6.19 11.01 18.19
CA SER A 5 -5.69 9.65 18.37
C SER A 5 -5.14 9.23 17.02
N PHE A 6 -3.84 9.46 16.80
CA PHE A 6 -3.12 8.79 15.74
C PHE A 6 -3.46 7.32 15.89
N GLY A 7 -4.04 6.73 14.85
CA GLY A 7 -4.53 5.35 14.88
C GLY A 7 -3.47 4.38 15.41
N PRO A 8 -3.85 3.12 15.72
CA PRO A 8 -2.90 2.12 16.20
C PRO A 8 -1.64 2.13 15.32
N PRO A 9 -0.45 1.88 15.89
CA PRO A 9 0.81 1.97 15.17
C PRO A 9 0.67 1.23 13.85
N PHE A 10 0.75 2.02 12.78
CA PHE A 10 0.66 1.64 11.37
C PHE A 10 -0.75 1.25 10.90
N ALA A 11 -1.61 2.26 10.71
CA ALA A 11 -2.85 2.15 9.93
C ALA A 11 -2.56 1.89 8.43
N LEU A 12 -1.95 0.75 8.13
CA LEU A 12 -1.60 0.28 6.80
C LEU A 12 -1.64 -1.24 6.75
N ILE A 13 -1.63 -1.78 5.53
CA ILE A 13 -1.35 -3.19 5.26
C ILE A 13 -0.12 -3.27 4.36
N GLN A 14 0.78 -4.22 4.62
CA GLN A 14 1.97 -4.45 3.80
C GLN A 14 1.80 -5.71 2.95
N GLY A 15 2.44 -5.70 1.78
CA GLY A 15 2.52 -6.84 0.89
C GLY A 15 3.80 -6.80 0.08
N THR A 16 4.06 -7.88 -0.64
CA THR A 16 5.22 -8.02 -1.52
C THR A 16 4.73 -8.21 -2.94
N LEU A 17 5.23 -7.39 -3.87
CA LEU A 17 4.92 -7.52 -5.29
C LEU A 17 6.06 -8.23 -6.03
N GLU A 18 6.10 -9.55 -5.93
CA GLU A 18 7.03 -10.39 -6.68
C GLU A 18 6.30 -11.24 -7.72
N ALA A 19 6.75 -11.16 -8.97
CA ALA A 19 6.32 -12.06 -10.03
C ALA A 19 7.15 -13.34 -9.97
N GLN A 20 6.47 -14.50 -9.97
CA GLN A 20 7.15 -15.80 -9.99
C GLN A 20 8.14 -15.85 -11.17
N GLY A 21 9.42 -16.10 -10.87
CA GLY A 21 10.49 -16.25 -11.87
C GLY A 21 11.11 -14.96 -12.40
N THR A 22 10.80 -13.78 -11.86
CA THR A 22 11.44 -12.50 -12.25
C THR A 22 11.94 -11.73 -11.03
N THR A 23 13.23 -11.40 -11.00
CA THR A 23 13.82 -10.56 -9.93
C THR A 23 13.28 -9.13 -10.02
N PHE A 24 12.78 -8.61 -8.90
CA PHE A 24 12.33 -7.23 -8.81
C PHE A 24 13.52 -6.28 -8.97
N LYS A 25 13.45 -5.36 -9.94
CA LYS A 25 14.46 -4.31 -10.11
C LYS A 25 14.12 -3.15 -9.18
N LYS A 26 15.08 -2.73 -8.37
CA LYS A 26 14.93 -1.58 -7.46
C LYS A 26 14.40 -0.36 -8.23
N ILE A 27 13.32 0.22 -7.73
CA ILE A 27 12.68 1.40 -8.34
C ILE A 27 13.32 2.67 -7.76
N PRO A 28 13.67 3.66 -8.60
CA PRO A 28 14.12 4.96 -8.13
C PRO A 28 13.09 5.63 -7.22
N LYS A 29 13.56 6.42 -6.24
CA LYS A 29 12.67 7.14 -5.35
C LYS A 29 12.02 8.32 -6.08
N GLU A 30 10.70 8.36 -6.13
CA GLU A 30 9.90 9.49 -6.60
C GLU A 30 9.16 10.06 -5.39
N VAL A 31 9.47 11.28 -4.99
CA VAL A 31 9.03 11.81 -3.71
C VAL A 31 7.54 12.20 -3.77
N CYS A 32 6.72 11.64 -2.86
CA CYS A 32 5.32 12.08 -2.70
C CYS A 32 5.17 13.07 -1.53
N PRO A 33 4.52 14.24 -1.74
CA PRO A 33 4.42 15.27 -0.71
C PRO A 33 3.50 14.90 0.46
N ILE A 34 2.50 14.04 0.27
CA ILE A 34 1.57 13.62 1.33
C ILE A 34 1.04 12.22 1.05
N ILE A 35 1.09 11.33 2.05
CA ILE A 35 0.44 10.02 1.99
C ILE A 35 -0.98 10.15 2.53
N ARG A 36 -1.96 9.90 1.66
CA ARG A 36 -3.40 9.94 1.96
C ARG A 36 -3.93 8.52 2.10
N LYS A 37 -5.02 8.35 2.85
CA LYS A 37 -5.78 7.08 2.87
C LYS A 37 -5.99 6.55 1.45
N GLY A 38 -5.68 5.27 1.25
CA GLY A 38 -5.75 4.58 -0.03
C GLY A 38 -4.48 4.69 -0.89
N SER A 39 -3.47 5.47 -0.49
CA SER A 39 -2.19 5.51 -1.23
C SER A 39 -1.51 4.16 -1.19
N VAL A 40 -0.99 3.73 -2.34
CA VAL A 40 -0.15 2.54 -2.51
C VAL A 40 1.27 3.00 -2.78
N ALA A 41 2.21 2.61 -1.91
CA ALA A 41 3.58 3.11 -1.94
C ALA A 41 4.61 2.00 -1.73
N TRP A 42 5.79 2.19 -2.32
CA TRP A 42 6.93 1.29 -2.11
C TRP A 42 7.49 1.46 -0.70
N VAL A 43 7.85 0.34 -0.07
CA VAL A 43 8.81 0.32 1.04
C VAL A 43 10.20 0.31 0.40
N ASP A 44 11.03 1.29 0.76
CA ASP A 44 12.33 1.54 0.12
C ASP A 44 12.24 1.62 -1.42
N SER A 45 12.80 0.64 -2.11
CA SER A 45 12.81 0.53 -3.57
C SER A 45 12.02 -0.67 -4.09
N GLY A 46 11.12 -1.22 -3.27
CA GLY A 46 10.40 -2.47 -3.52
C GLY A 46 11.27 -3.73 -3.36
N PRO A 47 10.69 -4.94 -3.51
CA PRO A 47 9.31 -5.25 -3.96
C PRO A 47 8.22 -5.07 -2.91
N GLU A 48 8.58 -4.81 -1.65
CA GLU A 48 7.63 -4.56 -0.58
C GLU A 48 6.87 -3.24 -0.84
N PHE A 49 5.57 -3.27 -0.59
CA PHE A 49 4.70 -2.12 -0.70
C PHE A 49 3.75 -2.07 0.50
N PHE A 50 3.11 -0.92 0.69
CA PHE A 50 2.01 -0.79 1.62
C PHE A 50 0.82 -0.06 1.01
N VAL A 51 -0.36 -0.34 1.56
CA VAL A 51 -1.59 0.41 1.35
C VAL A 51 -1.92 1.14 2.64
N SER A 52 -2.01 2.46 2.57
CA SER A 52 -2.40 3.29 3.71
C SER A 52 -3.91 3.22 3.98
N LEU A 53 -4.28 2.99 5.23
CA LEU A 53 -5.67 2.99 5.71
C LEU A 53 -6.05 4.34 6.37
N ALA A 54 -5.06 5.20 6.64
CA ALA A 54 -5.24 6.55 7.16
C ALA A 54 -4.35 7.57 6.40
N ASN A 55 -4.51 8.85 6.73
CA ASN A 55 -3.61 9.90 6.27
C ASN A 55 -2.35 9.90 7.14
N HIS A 56 -1.17 9.94 6.52
CA HIS A 56 0.12 9.94 7.20
C HIS A 56 0.91 11.20 6.80
N GLN A 57 0.72 12.28 7.56
CA GLN A 57 1.43 13.54 7.32
C GLN A 57 2.91 13.46 7.73
N GLU A 58 3.20 12.61 8.71
CA GLU A 58 4.54 12.30 9.21
C GLU A 58 5.46 11.67 8.16
N TRP A 59 4.89 11.08 7.09
CA TRP A 59 5.62 10.42 6.01
C TRP A 59 5.79 11.28 4.75
N LYS A 60 5.59 12.60 4.89
CA LYS A 60 5.83 13.56 3.82
C LYS A 60 7.23 13.37 3.23
N ASN A 61 7.29 13.19 1.92
CA ASN A 61 8.51 12.99 1.14
C ASN A 61 9.32 11.70 1.47
N ALA A 62 8.77 10.80 2.29
CA ALA A 62 9.46 9.59 2.72
C ALA A 62 9.38 8.46 1.68
N TYR A 63 8.24 8.33 0.99
CA TYR A 63 7.96 7.19 0.12
C TYR A 63 7.55 7.58 -1.30
N THR A 64 7.74 6.62 -2.21
CA THR A 64 7.23 6.67 -3.58
C THR A 64 5.82 6.10 -3.63
N VAL A 65 4.82 6.96 -3.86
CA VAL A 65 3.44 6.55 -4.13
C VAL A 65 3.30 6.25 -5.61
N PHE A 66 2.94 5.02 -5.96
CA PHE A 66 2.81 4.57 -7.36
C PHE A 66 1.37 4.20 -7.75
N GLY A 67 0.44 4.25 -6.80
CA GLY A 67 -0.96 3.93 -7.05
C GLY A 67 -1.89 4.37 -5.93
N SER A 68 -3.17 4.13 -6.14
CA SER A 68 -4.22 4.39 -5.16
C SER A 68 -5.28 3.32 -5.24
N VAL A 69 -5.85 2.95 -4.10
CA VAL A 69 -7.09 2.18 -4.03
C VAL A 69 -8.26 3.09 -4.39
N LEU A 70 -9.20 2.57 -5.19
CA LEU A 70 -10.41 3.30 -5.53
C LEU A 70 -11.26 3.54 -4.26
N PRO A 71 -11.87 4.72 -4.08
CA PRO A 71 -12.68 5.03 -2.90
C PRO A 71 -13.76 3.98 -2.59
N GLU A 72 -14.45 3.48 -3.61
CA GLU A 72 -15.47 2.44 -3.53
C GLU A 72 -14.94 1.09 -3.01
N ASP A 73 -13.66 0.80 -3.26
CA ASP A 73 -13.00 -0.46 -2.90
C ASP A 73 -12.18 -0.37 -1.60
N MET A 74 -12.10 0.80 -0.97
CA MET A 74 -11.36 0.99 0.29
C MET A 74 -11.80 0.02 1.40
N HIS A 75 -13.09 -0.32 1.41
CA HIS A 75 -13.67 -1.26 2.37
C HIS A 75 -13.04 -2.66 2.29
N ILE A 76 -12.47 -3.05 1.14
CA ILE A 76 -11.77 -4.32 0.96
C ILE A 76 -10.42 -4.28 1.69
N ALA A 77 -9.65 -3.20 1.53
CA ALA A 77 -8.38 -3.03 2.22
C ALA A 77 -8.56 -2.96 3.75
N GLU A 78 -9.62 -2.30 4.22
CA GLU A 78 -9.96 -2.25 5.65
C GLU A 78 -10.31 -3.63 6.20
N LYS A 79 -11.07 -4.45 5.45
CA LYS A 79 -11.39 -5.83 5.86
C LYS A 79 -10.14 -6.69 6.05
N ILE A 80 -9.08 -6.48 5.26
CA ILE A 80 -7.81 -7.22 5.41
C ILE A 80 -7.19 -6.94 6.79
N SER A 81 -7.28 -5.71 7.29
CA SER A 81 -6.75 -5.34 8.62
C SER A 81 -7.48 -5.99 9.79
N LEU A 82 -8.68 -6.54 9.55
CA LEU A 82 -9.50 -7.22 10.56
C LEU A 82 -9.31 -8.75 10.55
N LEU A 83 -8.50 -9.28 9.63
CA LEU A 83 -8.20 -10.71 9.58
C LEU A 83 -7.34 -11.14 10.78
N PRO A 84 -7.37 -12.43 11.17
CA PRO A 84 -6.54 -12.93 12.24
C PRO A 84 -5.05 -12.64 12.03
N THR A 85 -4.42 -12.08 13.05
CA THR A 85 -2.98 -11.75 13.07
C THR A 85 -2.30 -12.41 14.25
N ARG A 86 -1.01 -12.71 14.07
CA ARG A 86 -0.08 -13.03 15.16
C ARG A 86 0.88 -11.87 15.39
N SER A 87 1.30 -11.68 16.64
CA SER A 87 2.37 -10.74 16.95
C SER A 87 3.72 -11.30 16.52
N ASP A 88 4.59 -10.42 16.02
CA ASP A 88 5.97 -10.73 15.66
C ASP A 88 6.87 -9.53 15.99
N ILE A 89 8.19 -9.73 16.00
CA ILE A 89 9.17 -8.67 16.30
C ILE A 89 10.16 -8.55 15.15
N TRP A 90 10.11 -7.42 14.45
CA TRP A 90 11.03 -7.12 13.35
C TRP A 90 11.92 -5.96 13.74
N SER A 91 13.24 -6.16 13.78
CA SER A 91 14.22 -5.11 14.14
C SER A 91 13.88 -4.37 15.46
N ASN A 92 13.43 -5.12 16.48
CA ASN A 92 12.95 -4.61 17.78
C ASN A 92 11.65 -3.78 17.73
N ILE A 93 10.90 -3.85 16.64
CA ILE A 93 9.58 -3.24 16.48
C ILE A 93 8.53 -4.35 16.55
N ASN A 94 7.54 -4.19 17.43
CA ASN A 94 6.39 -5.07 17.48
C ASN A 94 5.50 -4.85 16.26
N VAL A 95 5.25 -5.91 15.49
CA VAL A 95 4.40 -5.90 14.31
C VAL A 95 3.30 -6.97 14.44
N THR A 96 2.20 -6.79 13.71
CA THR A 96 1.15 -7.80 13.57
C THR A 96 1.16 -8.33 12.14
N VAL A 97 1.31 -9.65 12.00
CA VAL A 97 1.39 -10.33 10.71
C VAL A 97 0.15 -11.20 10.55
N LEU A 98 -0.46 -11.17 9.36
CA LEU A 98 -1.58 -12.04 9.03
C LEU A 98 -1.21 -13.50 9.25
N GLU A 99 -2.06 -14.26 9.94
CA GLU A 99 -1.85 -15.70 10.13
C GLU A 99 -1.86 -16.45 8.78
N LYS A 100 -2.71 -15.98 7.86
CA LYS A 100 -2.82 -16.48 6.49
C LYS A 100 -2.61 -15.32 5.51
N PRO A 101 -1.56 -15.37 4.66
CA PRO A 101 -1.35 -14.35 3.64
C PRO A 101 -2.54 -14.25 2.68
N VAL A 102 -2.89 -13.01 2.30
CA VAL A 102 -3.89 -12.76 1.26
C VAL A 102 -3.19 -12.69 -0.09
N PRO A 103 -3.49 -13.59 -1.04
CA PRO A 103 -2.87 -13.56 -2.36
C PRO A 103 -3.35 -12.33 -3.14
N LEU A 104 -2.39 -11.63 -3.77
CA LEU A 104 -2.67 -10.52 -4.69
C LEU A 104 -2.40 -10.93 -6.13
N THR A 105 -3.25 -10.48 -7.05
CA THR A 105 -3.07 -10.68 -8.49
C THR A 105 -3.04 -9.33 -9.18
N VAL A 106 -1.96 -9.07 -9.93
CA VAL A 106 -1.88 -7.88 -10.78
C VAL A 106 -2.31 -8.24 -12.19
N ARG A 107 -3.23 -7.47 -12.74
CA ARG A 107 -3.68 -7.59 -14.13
C ARG A 107 -3.50 -6.25 -14.81
N ARG A 108 -2.87 -6.26 -15.99
CA ARG A 108 -2.88 -5.10 -16.88
C ARG A 108 -4.31 -4.87 -17.35
N ILE A 109 -4.85 -3.69 -17.09
CA ILE A 109 -6.11 -3.26 -17.66
C ILE A 109 -5.92 -3.21 -19.18
N LYS A 110 -6.74 -3.95 -19.93
CA LYS A 110 -6.79 -3.81 -21.39
C LYS A 110 -7.49 -2.49 -21.68
N THR A 111 -6.72 -1.46 -22.03
CA THR A 111 -7.32 -0.25 -22.61
C THR A 111 -7.80 -0.65 -24.01
N SER A 112 -9.10 -0.86 -24.18
CA SER A 112 -9.68 -0.86 -25.51
C SER A 112 -9.42 0.53 -26.10
N LEU A 113 -8.58 0.62 -27.15
CA LEU A 113 -8.52 1.81 -28.01
C LEU A 113 -9.88 1.94 -28.69
N THR A 114 -10.84 2.61 -28.04
CA THR A 114 -12.12 2.94 -28.64
C THR A 114 -12.32 4.45 -28.64
N ASN A 115 -11.98 5.02 -29.81
CA ASN A 115 -12.51 6.23 -30.44
C ASN A 115 -12.43 7.57 -29.68
N LEU A 116 -11.27 8.21 -29.75
CA LEU A 116 -11.25 9.66 -30.02
C LEU A 116 -11.19 9.84 -31.54
N LYS A 117 -12.35 9.71 -32.21
CA LYS A 117 -12.52 10.37 -33.49
C LYS A 117 -12.82 11.83 -33.17
N SER A 118 -11.91 12.69 -33.63
CA SER A 118 -12.10 14.11 -33.84
C SER A 118 -13.38 14.37 -34.64
N ASP A 119 -14.25 15.20 -34.08
CA ASP A 119 -15.18 16.05 -34.83
C ASP A 119 -14.67 17.50 -34.73
#